data_AF-A0A3G5FIQ5-F1
#
_entry.id   AF-A0A3G5FIQ5-F1
#
_cell.length_a   1.000
_cell.length_b   1.000
_cell.length_c   1.000
_cell.angle_alpha   90.00
_cell.angle_beta   90.00
_cell.angle_gamma   90.00
#
_symmetry.space_group_name_H-M   'P 1'
#
loop_
_entity.id
_entity.type
_entity.pdbx_description
1 polymer ?
#
loop_
_entity_poly.entity_id
_entity_poly.type
_entity_poly.pdbx_seq_one_letter_code
_entity_poly.pdbx_strand_id
1 'polypeptide(L)'
;MVLRKIATIKVPKGAGPREVKTKNVFATYDKQSAAFEFFFSDNVNVEDATANVLFIIDGQKVFVEDGAALGGTNETHTFIYPLPDKLLNYTGKVDGYLYLNFADGSQSDEIHFTFSIKKSQIDEEMEEAPDVYIKSFEDIKAEVQEAADGAKETINQKVTEVSDTSDSAISKVNQAADDTIKTASEAKSDVQSKADEASYSIDEAVKSTESARDEAIETMTELDYSNRNLLPGTSDEWKTQTFTSWTEGYVRLSLNELGLKVGDTFTYALDIDNTIDEQNTDDVRGSITFRDPSDSQIDVAYTSTISGGKIGRAIVTAKIPEGTSVIRIAKYSKQEGRKEKTFAIRKIKLNYGTQATPWTPAPEDIVLKSEIEQIKQAITNLGGSV
;
A
#
# COMPACT_ATOMS: atom_id res chain seq x y z
N MET A 1 -53.94 37.35 -62.62
CA MET A 1 -55.16 37.64 -61.83
C MET A 1 -55.98 38.67 -62.60
N VAL A 2 -57.29 38.48 -62.76
CA VAL A 2 -58.14 39.45 -63.48
C VAL A 2 -59.01 40.17 -62.45
N LEU A 3 -58.71 41.44 -62.20
CA LEU A 3 -59.49 42.28 -61.29
C LEU A 3 -60.81 42.67 -61.98
N ARG A 4 -61.93 42.55 -61.26
CA ARG A 4 -63.29 42.77 -61.77
C ARG A 4 -64.07 43.81 -60.96
N LYS A 5 -63.74 43.97 -59.68
CA LYS A 5 -64.42 44.90 -58.78
C LYS A 5 -63.40 45.86 -58.17
N ILE A 6 -63.27 47.03 -58.76
CA ILE A 6 -62.26 48.01 -58.40
C ILE A 6 -62.93 49.21 -57.73
N ALA A 7 -62.47 49.53 -56.52
CA ALA A 7 -62.89 50.70 -55.77
C ALA A 7 -61.86 51.83 -55.96
N THR A 8 -62.20 52.83 -56.78
CA THR A 8 -61.32 53.98 -57.00
C THR A 8 -61.37 54.97 -55.83
N ILE A 9 -60.22 55.28 -55.26
CA ILE A 9 -59.99 56.23 -54.17
C ILE A 9 -59.16 57.38 -54.74
N LYS A 10 -59.70 58.60 -54.72
CA LYS A 10 -58.95 59.80 -55.14
C LYS A 10 -58.14 60.35 -53.98
N VAL A 11 -56.82 60.39 -54.13
CA VAL A 11 -55.91 60.90 -53.11
C VAL A 11 -55.79 62.43 -53.26
N PRO A 12 -56.09 63.23 -52.23
CA PRO A 12 -56.09 64.68 -52.30
C PRO A 12 -54.67 65.27 -52.42
N LYS A 13 -54.57 66.46 -53.02
CA LYS A 13 -53.30 67.20 -53.17
C LYS A 13 -53.01 68.08 -51.94
N GLY A 14 -51.74 68.11 -51.52
CA GLY A 14 -51.23 69.06 -50.52
C GLY A 14 -51.52 68.68 -49.06
N ALA A 15 -51.15 69.55 -48.12
CA ALA A 15 -51.44 69.39 -46.69
C ALA A 15 -52.88 69.83 -46.38
N GLY A 16 -53.64 68.97 -45.70
CA GLY A 16 -55.05 69.21 -45.37
C GLY A 16 -55.71 67.94 -44.81
N PRO A 17 -57.02 67.97 -44.49
CA PRO A 17 -57.76 66.79 -44.03
C PRO A 17 -57.70 65.67 -45.09
N ARG A 18 -57.30 64.47 -44.67
CA ARG A 18 -57.05 63.29 -45.54
C ARG A 18 -57.99 62.12 -45.20
N GLU A 19 -59.30 62.38 -45.11
CA GLU A 19 -60.33 61.36 -44.85
C GLU A 19 -61.35 61.27 -45.99
N VAL A 20 -61.65 60.06 -46.46
CA VAL A 20 -62.69 59.79 -47.45
C VAL A 20 -63.62 58.67 -46.97
N LYS A 21 -64.88 59.02 -46.71
CA LYS A 21 -65.95 58.02 -46.52
C LYS A 21 -66.35 57.45 -47.86
N THR A 22 -65.79 56.29 -48.21
CA THR A 22 -66.16 55.60 -49.43
C THR A 22 -67.48 54.86 -49.23
N LYS A 23 -68.33 54.83 -50.26
CA LYS A 23 -69.56 54.02 -50.27
C LYS A 23 -69.31 52.62 -50.88
N ASN A 24 -68.04 52.21 -50.96
CA ASN A 24 -67.65 50.97 -51.61
C ASN A 24 -68.04 49.77 -50.73
N VAL A 25 -68.68 48.77 -51.35
CA VAL A 25 -69.12 47.54 -50.69
C VAL A 25 -68.56 46.33 -51.42
N PHE A 26 -67.68 45.59 -50.76
CA PHE A 26 -67.21 44.27 -51.21
C PHE A 26 -68.09 43.16 -50.64
N ALA A 27 -68.05 41.99 -51.25
CA ALA A 27 -68.72 40.79 -50.78
C ALA A 27 -67.68 39.74 -50.40
N THR A 28 -67.98 38.93 -49.38
CA THR A 28 -67.14 37.81 -48.92
C THR A 28 -66.75 36.82 -50.04
N TYR A 29 -67.51 36.78 -51.14
CA TYR A 29 -67.23 35.95 -52.32
C TYR A 29 -66.34 36.61 -53.39
N ASP A 30 -65.95 37.89 -53.24
CA ASP A 30 -65.15 38.63 -54.24
C ASP A 30 -63.65 38.19 -54.30
N LYS A 31 -63.37 36.93 -53.93
CA LYS A 31 -62.02 36.34 -53.82
C LYS A 31 -61.24 36.52 -55.11
N GLN A 32 -60.00 36.98 -54.97
CA GLN A 32 -59.07 37.21 -56.06
C GLN A 32 -59.60 38.10 -57.23
N SER A 33 -60.64 38.90 -56.98
CA SER A 33 -61.29 39.73 -58.02
C SER A 33 -61.56 41.17 -57.62
N ALA A 34 -61.47 41.48 -56.32
CA ALA A 34 -61.62 42.81 -55.75
C ALA A 34 -60.29 43.54 -55.57
N ALA A 35 -60.28 44.86 -55.75
CA ALA A 35 -59.12 45.71 -55.49
C ALA A 35 -59.53 47.14 -55.14
N PHE A 36 -58.59 47.89 -54.55
CA PHE A 36 -58.60 49.35 -54.51
C PHE A 36 -57.71 49.91 -55.62
N GLU A 37 -58.12 51.04 -56.18
CA GLU A 37 -57.31 51.83 -57.10
C GLU A 37 -57.15 53.23 -56.50
N PHE A 38 -55.93 53.59 -56.10
CA PHE A 38 -55.62 54.89 -55.52
C PHE A 38 -55.12 55.83 -56.62
N PHE A 39 -55.93 56.79 -57.02
CA PHE A 39 -55.62 57.77 -58.05
C PHE A 39 -55.03 59.05 -57.44
N PHE A 40 -53.79 59.35 -57.80
CA PHE A 40 -53.08 60.59 -57.46
C PHE A 40 -53.27 61.60 -58.59
N SER A 41 -53.44 62.88 -58.29
CA SER A 41 -53.50 63.92 -59.34
C SER A 41 -52.13 64.14 -59.99
N ASP A 42 -52.09 64.57 -61.26
CA ASP A 42 -50.90 64.75 -62.12
C ASP A 42 -49.73 65.62 -61.58
N ASN A 43 -49.87 66.18 -60.38
CA ASN A 43 -48.87 67.04 -59.74
C ASN A 43 -48.33 66.50 -58.41
N VAL A 44 -48.63 65.25 -58.03
CA VAL A 44 -48.04 64.61 -56.84
C VAL A 44 -46.86 63.75 -57.29
N ASN A 45 -45.66 64.05 -56.77
CA ASN A 45 -44.49 63.21 -57.03
C ASN A 45 -44.60 61.94 -56.18
N VAL A 46 -44.97 60.84 -56.83
CA VAL A 46 -44.99 59.49 -56.27
C VAL A 46 -43.94 58.58 -56.95
N GLU A 47 -42.97 59.18 -57.63
CA GLU A 47 -41.86 58.48 -58.25
C GLU A 47 -41.04 57.77 -57.15
N ASP A 48 -40.66 56.52 -57.41
CA ASP A 48 -39.93 55.65 -56.47
C ASP A 48 -40.60 55.44 -55.09
N ALA A 49 -41.91 55.74 -54.97
CA ALA A 49 -42.69 55.51 -53.76
C ALA A 49 -43.23 54.07 -53.70
N THR A 50 -43.12 53.44 -52.53
CA THR A 50 -43.80 52.18 -52.22
C THR A 50 -45.08 52.48 -51.47
N ALA A 51 -46.23 52.18 -52.10
CA ALA A 51 -47.54 52.32 -51.48
C ALA A 51 -47.88 51.11 -50.60
N ASN A 52 -48.34 51.39 -49.39
CA ASN A 52 -48.72 50.40 -48.39
C ASN A 52 -50.11 50.72 -47.84
N VAL A 53 -50.86 49.67 -47.49
CA VAL A 53 -52.21 49.80 -46.95
C VAL A 53 -52.31 49.08 -45.61
N LEU A 54 -52.74 49.81 -44.58
CA LEU A 54 -53.08 49.26 -43.27
C LEU A 54 -54.60 49.15 -43.15
N PHE A 55 -55.10 47.98 -42.74
CA PHE A 55 -56.50 47.79 -42.38
C PHE A 55 -56.69 47.65 -40.87
N ILE A 56 -57.71 48.36 -40.36
CA ILE A 56 -58.14 48.34 -38.97
C ILE A 56 -59.61 47.90 -38.91
N ILE A 57 -59.87 46.93 -38.04
CA ILE A 57 -61.20 46.42 -37.70
C ILE A 57 -61.35 46.54 -36.19
N ASP A 58 -62.42 47.18 -35.73
CA ASP A 58 -62.72 47.35 -34.29
C ASP A 58 -61.53 47.86 -33.45
N GLY A 59 -60.70 48.73 -34.04
CA GLY A 59 -59.51 49.31 -33.41
C GLY A 59 -58.27 48.41 -33.40
N GLN A 60 -58.35 47.18 -33.90
CA GLN A 60 -57.22 46.27 -34.04
C GLN A 60 -56.64 46.31 -35.46
N LYS A 61 -55.30 46.34 -35.56
CA LYS A 61 -54.59 46.22 -36.84
C LYS A 61 -54.68 44.76 -37.31
N VAL A 62 -55.29 44.53 -38.47
CA VAL A 62 -55.58 43.15 -38.93
C VAL A 62 -54.69 42.74 -40.10
N PHE A 63 -54.12 43.69 -40.84
CA PHE A 63 -53.33 43.34 -42.02
C PHE A 63 -52.36 44.44 -42.45
N VAL A 64 -51.16 44.03 -42.86
CA VAL A 64 -50.17 44.82 -43.59
C VAL A 64 -49.58 43.89 -44.65
N GLU A 65 -49.78 44.21 -45.92
CA GLU A 65 -48.99 43.64 -47.02
C GLU A 65 -48.05 44.72 -47.53
N ASP A 66 -46.77 44.37 -47.67
CA ASP A 66 -45.76 45.25 -48.25
C ASP A 66 -45.83 45.22 -49.78
N GLY A 67 -45.96 46.41 -50.38
CA GLY A 67 -45.66 46.66 -51.80
C GLY A 67 -46.82 46.46 -52.78
N ALA A 68 -47.32 47.56 -53.35
CA ALA A 68 -48.13 47.55 -54.58
C ALA A 68 -47.24 47.80 -55.82
N ALA A 69 -47.58 47.19 -56.96
CA ALA A 69 -46.89 47.44 -58.23
C ALA A 69 -47.13 48.89 -58.70
N LEU A 70 -46.06 49.58 -59.09
CA LEU A 70 -46.10 50.92 -59.68
C LEU A 70 -46.82 50.89 -61.03
N GLY A 71 -47.84 51.73 -61.19
CA GLY A 71 -48.28 52.18 -62.52
C GLY A 71 -47.24 53.17 -63.04
N GLY A 72 -46.55 52.83 -64.13
CA GLY A 72 -45.48 53.67 -64.71
C GLY A 72 -45.93 55.10 -65.02
N THR A 73 -44.96 56.03 -65.00
CA THR A 73 -45.20 57.46 -65.22
C THR A 73 -45.80 57.78 -66.61
N ASN A 74 -46.61 58.85 -66.61
CA ASN A 74 -47.27 59.57 -67.72
C ASN A 74 -48.65 59.12 -68.25
N GLU A 75 -49.29 58.03 -67.80
CA GLU A 75 -50.66 57.74 -68.28
C GLU A 75 -51.76 57.59 -67.22
N THR A 76 -51.50 57.18 -65.96
CA THR A 76 -52.63 56.95 -65.02
C THR A 76 -52.49 57.40 -63.56
N HIS A 77 -51.31 57.67 -63.01
CA HIS A 77 -51.13 58.09 -61.60
C HIS A 77 -51.88 57.20 -60.58
N THR A 78 -51.88 55.88 -60.75
CA THR A 78 -52.67 54.94 -59.93
C THR A 78 -51.85 53.86 -59.24
N PHE A 79 -52.18 53.55 -57.99
CA PHE A 79 -51.76 52.32 -57.31
C PHE A 79 -52.94 51.36 -57.22
N ILE A 80 -52.75 50.13 -57.68
CA ILE A 80 -53.76 49.08 -57.55
C ILE A 80 -53.34 48.14 -56.42
N TYR A 81 -54.24 47.98 -55.44
CA TYR A 81 -54.06 47.11 -54.30
C TYR A 81 -55.15 46.02 -54.30
N PRO A 82 -54.82 44.76 -54.67
CA PRO A 82 -55.76 43.65 -54.57
C PRO A 82 -56.29 43.50 -53.14
N LEU A 83 -57.59 43.32 -52.98
CA LEU A 83 -58.19 43.11 -51.66
C LEU A 83 -57.79 41.72 -51.13
N PRO A 84 -57.15 41.59 -49.96
CA PRO A 84 -56.69 40.31 -49.46
C PRO A 84 -57.85 39.37 -49.14
N ASP A 85 -57.79 38.12 -49.62
CA ASP A 85 -58.86 37.13 -49.39
C ASP A 85 -59.11 36.87 -47.89
N LYS A 86 -58.08 37.00 -47.04
CA LYS A 86 -58.24 36.89 -45.58
C LYS A 86 -59.14 37.98 -44.99
N LEU A 87 -59.14 39.18 -45.58
CA LEU A 87 -59.99 40.29 -45.15
C LEU A 87 -61.45 40.05 -45.55
N LEU A 88 -61.70 39.29 -46.63
CA LEU A 88 -63.04 38.85 -47.04
C LEU A 88 -63.69 37.85 -46.08
N ASN A 89 -62.99 37.36 -45.04
CA ASN A 89 -63.60 36.59 -43.96
C ASN A 89 -64.32 37.46 -42.92
N TYR A 90 -64.11 38.78 -42.96
CA TYR A 90 -64.79 39.72 -42.09
C TYR A 90 -66.05 40.29 -42.76
N THR A 91 -67.12 40.46 -41.98
CA THR A 91 -68.32 41.19 -42.40
C THR A 91 -68.49 42.41 -41.50
N GLY A 92 -68.63 43.59 -42.10
CA GLY A 92 -68.74 44.84 -41.34
C GLY A 92 -67.97 46.00 -41.98
N LYS A 93 -67.74 47.04 -41.18
CA LYS A 93 -67.01 48.25 -41.61
C LYS A 93 -65.51 48.03 -41.41
N VAL A 94 -64.71 48.43 -42.39
CA VAL A 94 -63.25 48.38 -42.34
C VAL A 94 -62.71 49.79 -42.56
N ASP A 95 -61.74 50.17 -41.74
CA ASP A 95 -60.97 51.41 -41.87
C ASP A 95 -59.62 51.09 -42.55
N GLY A 96 -59.31 51.78 -43.63
CA GLY A 96 -58.10 51.60 -44.43
C GLY A 96 -57.25 52.86 -44.46
N TYR A 97 -55.93 52.70 -44.45
CA TYR A 97 -54.97 53.82 -44.45
C TYR A 97 -53.92 53.56 -45.51
N LEU A 98 -53.81 54.47 -46.49
CA LEU A 98 -52.74 54.46 -47.49
C LEU A 98 -51.58 55.32 -46.99
N TYR A 99 -50.37 54.76 -47.00
CA TYR A 99 -49.14 55.47 -46.71
C TYR A 99 -48.04 55.09 -47.70
N LEU A 100 -47.11 56.03 -47.96
CA LEU A 100 -46.00 55.87 -48.88
C LEU A 100 -44.67 55.82 -48.12
N ASN A 101 -43.78 54.93 -48.56
CA ASN A 101 -42.36 54.92 -48.19
C ASN A 101 -41.53 55.28 -49.43
N PHE A 102 -40.62 56.23 -49.33
CA PHE A 102 -39.77 56.67 -50.45
C PHE A 102 -38.36 56.08 -50.35
N ALA A 103 -37.66 55.99 -51.49
CA ALA A 103 -36.30 55.45 -51.58
C ALA A 103 -35.27 56.25 -50.74
N ASP A 104 -35.52 57.53 -50.48
CA ASP A 104 -34.68 58.39 -49.62
C ASP A 104 -34.91 58.16 -48.11
N GLY A 105 -35.79 57.23 -47.75
CA GLY A 105 -36.15 56.89 -46.36
C GLY A 105 -37.25 57.76 -45.77
N SER A 106 -37.76 58.76 -46.49
CA SER A 106 -38.93 59.54 -46.04
C SER A 106 -40.23 58.74 -46.14
N GLN A 107 -41.23 59.12 -45.33
CA GLN A 107 -42.54 58.46 -45.26
C GLN A 107 -43.66 59.51 -45.30
N SER A 108 -44.81 59.16 -45.87
CA SER A 108 -45.97 60.03 -45.96
C SER A 108 -47.28 59.27 -45.72
N ASP A 109 -48.19 59.86 -44.93
CA ASP A 109 -49.54 59.35 -44.69
C ASP A 109 -50.52 60.02 -45.66
N GLU A 110 -51.09 59.27 -46.61
CA GLU A 110 -51.78 59.82 -47.77
C GLU A 110 -53.28 59.96 -47.61
N ILE A 111 -53.95 58.92 -47.11
CA ILE A 111 -55.41 58.94 -47.00
C ILE A 111 -55.94 57.86 -46.06
N HIS A 112 -56.85 58.26 -45.18
CA HIS A 112 -57.77 57.37 -44.49
C HIS A 112 -59.04 57.20 -45.32
N PHE A 113 -59.45 55.96 -45.55
CA PHE A 113 -60.66 55.62 -46.28
C PHE A 113 -61.44 54.52 -45.57
N THR A 114 -62.76 54.50 -45.73
CA THR A 114 -63.61 53.47 -45.12
C THR A 114 -64.39 52.71 -46.16
N PHE A 115 -64.56 51.40 -45.99
CA PHE A 115 -65.43 50.57 -46.84
C PHE A 115 -66.17 49.53 -46.01
N SER A 116 -67.07 48.77 -46.63
CA SER A 116 -67.77 47.68 -45.96
C SER A 116 -67.64 46.38 -46.74
N ILE A 117 -67.58 45.28 -46.01
CA ILE A 117 -67.69 43.93 -46.57
C ILE A 117 -69.03 43.38 -46.12
N LYS A 118 -69.88 42.99 -47.07
CA LYS A 118 -71.14 42.30 -46.81
C LYS A 118 -70.97 40.82 -47.03
N LYS A 119 -71.73 40.02 -46.29
CA LYS A 119 -71.88 38.60 -46.59
C LYS A 119 -72.54 38.40 -47.96
N SER A 120 -71.98 37.54 -48.81
CA SER A 120 -72.56 37.18 -50.10
C SER A 120 -73.71 36.18 -49.92
N GLN A 121 -74.77 36.28 -50.72
CA GLN A 121 -75.84 35.26 -50.76
C GLN A 121 -75.36 33.93 -51.36
N ILE A 122 -74.25 33.95 -52.11
CA ILE A 122 -73.57 32.73 -52.60
C ILE A 122 -72.96 31.97 -51.42
N ASP A 123 -72.59 32.68 -50.35
CA ASP A 123 -72.18 32.09 -49.08
C ASP A 123 -73.39 31.76 -48.19
N GLU A 124 -74.63 31.92 -48.69
CA GLU A 124 -75.89 31.76 -47.94
C GLU A 124 -76.80 30.63 -48.48
N GLU A 125 -76.33 29.80 -49.42
CA GLU A 125 -76.97 28.52 -49.76
C GLU A 125 -75.97 27.36 -49.73
N MET A 126 -75.50 27.07 -48.52
CA MET A 126 -75.56 25.71 -47.98
C MET A 126 -76.23 25.85 -46.62
N GLU A 127 -77.08 24.89 -46.22
CA GLU A 127 -77.45 24.72 -44.81
C GLU A 127 -76.22 24.97 -43.94
N GLU A 128 -76.37 25.66 -42.81
CA GLU A 128 -75.31 25.70 -41.79
C GLU A 128 -74.87 24.26 -41.55
N ALA A 129 -73.76 23.85 -42.19
CA ALA A 129 -73.07 22.65 -41.79
C ALA A 129 -72.74 22.93 -40.32
N PRO A 130 -73.24 22.12 -39.37
CA PRO A 130 -73.03 22.37 -37.95
C PRO A 130 -71.55 22.60 -37.77
N ASP A 131 -71.18 23.80 -37.28
CA ASP A 131 -69.82 24.31 -37.07
C ASP A 131 -68.80 23.24 -37.43
N VAL A 132 -68.26 23.23 -38.67
CA VAL A 132 -67.41 22.15 -39.20
C VAL A 132 -66.64 21.55 -38.05
N TYR A 133 -67.17 20.43 -37.55
CA TYR A 133 -66.72 19.79 -36.35
C TYR A 133 -65.25 19.61 -36.60
N ILE A 134 -64.40 20.26 -35.81
CA ILE A 134 -62.96 20.18 -35.99
C ILE A 134 -62.59 18.74 -35.63
N LYS A 135 -62.78 17.80 -36.57
CA LYS A 135 -62.20 16.46 -36.53
C LYS A 135 -60.74 16.60 -36.18
N SER A 136 -60.05 17.60 -36.73
CA SER A 136 -58.65 17.86 -36.44
C SER A 136 -58.32 18.36 -35.02
N PHE A 137 -59.23 18.56 -34.06
CA PHE A 137 -58.85 18.94 -32.69
C PHE A 137 -59.24 17.89 -31.66
N GLU A 138 -60.46 17.35 -31.72
CA GLU A 138 -60.83 16.22 -30.86
C GLU A 138 -60.09 14.93 -31.27
N ASP A 139 -59.81 14.70 -32.57
CA ASP A 139 -58.97 13.57 -33.00
C ASP A 139 -57.51 13.79 -32.54
N ILE A 140 -56.96 15.01 -32.66
CA ILE A 140 -55.61 15.33 -32.15
C ILE A 140 -55.54 15.14 -30.63
N LYS A 141 -56.57 15.56 -29.90
CA LYS A 141 -56.64 15.37 -28.45
C LYS A 141 -56.70 13.89 -28.09
N ALA A 142 -57.45 13.07 -28.84
CA ALA A 142 -57.48 11.63 -28.67
C ALA A 142 -56.12 10.99 -28.96
N GLU A 143 -55.46 11.36 -30.07
CA GLU A 143 -54.11 10.89 -30.42
C GLU A 143 -53.07 11.29 -29.35
N VAL A 144 -53.13 12.52 -28.84
CA VAL A 144 -52.25 13.00 -27.76
C VAL A 144 -52.52 12.23 -26.47
N GLN A 145 -53.78 11.95 -26.15
CA GLN A 145 -54.17 11.18 -24.97
C GLN A 145 -53.67 9.74 -25.08
N GLU A 146 -53.86 9.08 -26.22
CA GLU A 146 -53.39 7.73 -26.50
C GLU A 146 -51.86 7.65 -26.45
N ALA A 147 -51.17 8.63 -27.03
CA ALA A 147 -49.71 8.74 -26.95
C ALA A 147 -49.23 8.93 -25.50
N ALA A 148 -49.93 9.74 -24.71
CA ALA A 148 -49.61 9.97 -23.30
C ALA A 148 -49.83 8.70 -22.45
N ASP A 149 -50.90 7.96 -22.70
CA ASP A 149 -51.21 6.73 -21.99
C ASP A 149 -50.25 5.60 -22.39
N GLY A 150 -49.89 5.49 -23.68
CA GLY A 150 -48.83 4.59 -24.15
C GLY A 150 -47.45 4.94 -23.57
N ALA A 151 -47.13 6.23 -23.44
CA ALA A 151 -45.91 6.67 -22.78
C ALA A 151 -45.90 6.30 -21.29
N LYS A 152 -47.02 6.47 -20.56
CA LYS A 152 -47.13 6.03 -19.16
C LYS A 152 -46.95 4.52 -19.02
N GLU A 153 -47.56 3.73 -19.88
CA GLU A 153 -47.44 2.27 -19.84
C GLU A 153 -45.99 1.83 -20.10
N THR A 154 -45.32 2.45 -21.07
CA THR A 154 -43.90 2.21 -21.35
C THR A 154 -43.01 2.58 -20.16
N ILE A 155 -43.26 3.73 -19.52
CA ILE A 155 -42.52 4.16 -18.32
C ILE A 155 -42.73 3.16 -17.19
N ASN A 156 -43.97 2.71 -16.94
CA ASN A 156 -44.25 1.75 -15.89
C ASN A 156 -43.56 0.40 -16.14
N GLN A 157 -43.55 -0.10 -17.38
CA GLN A 157 -42.81 -1.31 -17.74
C GLN A 157 -41.30 -1.13 -17.51
N LYS A 158 -40.72 0.00 -17.96
CA LYS A 158 -39.32 0.33 -17.74
C LYS A 158 -38.96 0.43 -16.26
N VAL A 159 -39.83 1.02 -15.44
CA VAL A 159 -39.63 1.12 -13.98
C VAL A 159 -39.61 -0.26 -13.35
N THR A 160 -40.53 -1.15 -13.72
CA THR A 160 -40.55 -2.54 -13.23
C THR A 160 -39.29 -3.30 -13.66
N GLU A 161 -38.91 -3.23 -14.95
CA GLU A 161 -37.68 -3.87 -15.46
C GLU A 161 -36.43 -3.39 -14.69
N VAL A 162 -36.33 -2.09 -14.42
CA VAL A 162 -35.22 -1.50 -13.67
C VAL A 162 -35.26 -1.95 -12.21
N SER A 163 -36.44 -2.04 -11.58
CA SER A 163 -36.60 -2.53 -10.21
C SER A 163 -36.14 -3.98 -10.09
N ASP A 164 -36.64 -4.87 -10.96
CA ASP A 164 -36.29 -6.29 -10.96
C ASP A 164 -34.79 -6.50 -11.20
N THR A 165 -34.22 -5.72 -12.13
CA THR A 165 -32.77 -5.73 -12.39
C THR A 165 -31.98 -5.27 -11.18
N SER A 166 -32.44 -4.22 -10.50
CA SER A 166 -31.80 -3.68 -9.30
C SER A 166 -31.86 -4.68 -8.15
N ASP A 167 -33.00 -5.33 -7.92
CA ASP A 167 -33.18 -6.33 -6.88
C ASP A 167 -32.32 -7.58 -7.13
N SER A 168 -32.21 -8.01 -8.39
CA SER A 168 -31.30 -9.08 -8.79
C SER A 168 -29.83 -8.70 -8.54
N ALA A 169 -29.45 -7.46 -8.89
CA ALA A 169 -28.09 -6.97 -8.66
C ALA A 169 -27.76 -6.88 -7.16
N ILE A 170 -28.68 -6.35 -6.34
CA ILE A 170 -28.54 -6.28 -4.88
C ILE A 170 -28.40 -7.69 -4.30
N SER A 171 -29.21 -8.64 -4.75
CA SER A 171 -29.13 -10.03 -4.28
C SER A 171 -27.77 -10.67 -4.58
N LYS A 172 -27.24 -10.47 -5.80
CA LYS A 172 -25.91 -10.96 -6.19
C LYS A 172 -24.79 -10.32 -5.38
N VAL A 173 -24.88 -9.00 -5.13
CA VAL A 173 -23.90 -8.29 -4.30
C VAL A 173 -23.93 -8.80 -2.87
N ASN A 174 -25.11 -8.99 -2.28
CA ASN A 174 -25.23 -9.53 -0.93
C ASN A 174 -24.68 -10.95 -0.82
N GLN A 175 -24.99 -11.82 -1.79
CA GLN A 175 -24.46 -13.18 -1.81
C GLN A 175 -22.93 -13.19 -1.95
N ALA A 176 -22.37 -12.37 -2.83
CA ALA A 176 -20.92 -12.24 -2.96
C ALA A 176 -20.26 -11.70 -1.67
N ALA A 177 -20.93 -10.79 -0.96
CA ALA A 177 -20.47 -10.28 0.32
C ALA A 177 -20.48 -11.37 1.40
N ASP A 178 -21.55 -12.17 1.49
CA ASP A 178 -21.67 -13.29 2.43
C ASP A 178 -20.61 -14.36 2.18
N ASP A 179 -20.38 -14.73 0.91
CA ASP A 179 -19.34 -15.68 0.52
C ASP A 179 -17.94 -15.15 0.89
N THR A 180 -17.69 -13.86 0.65
CA THR A 180 -16.43 -13.21 1.03
C THR A 180 -16.22 -13.22 2.55
N ILE A 181 -17.27 -12.90 3.32
CA ILE A 181 -17.23 -12.93 4.79
C ILE A 181 -16.94 -14.34 5.30
N LYS A 182 -17.56 -15.36 4.69
CA LYS A 182 -17.34 -16.76 5.04
C LYS A 182 -15.89 -17.18 4.79
N THR A 183 -15.37 -16.94 3.58
CA THR A 183 -13.98 -17.27 3.24
C THR A 183 -12.98 -16.54 4.14
N ALA A 184 -13.22 -15.26 4.45
CA ALA A 184 -12.37 -14.51 5.36
C ALA A 184 -12.40 -15.08 6.80
N SER A 185 -13.56 -15.56 7.25
CA SER A 185 -13.72 -16.17 8.58
C SER A 185 -13.03 -17.52 8.68
N GLU A 186 -13.13 -18.36 7.64
CA GLU A 186 -12.41 -19.64 7.53
C GLU A 186 -10.90 -19.41 7.54
N ALA A 187 -10.40 -18.47 6.71
CA ALA A 187 -8.99 -18.12 6.68
C ALA A 187 -8.46 -17.60 8.03
N LYS A 188 -9.27 -16.80 8.74
CA LYS A 188 -8.93 -16.34 10.10
C LYS A 188 -8.79 -17.50 11.07
N SER A 189 -9.69 -18.48 11.02
CA SER A 189 -9.63 -19.68 11.87
C SER A 189 -8.38 -20.50 11.60
N ASP A 190 -8.03 -20.71 10.33
CA ASP A 190 -6.83 -21.46 9.93
C ASP A 190 -5.54 -20.77 10.39
N VAL A 191 -5.47 -19.44 10.24
CA VAL A 191 -4.33 -18.66 10.73
C VAL A 191 -4.20 -18.75 12.24
N GLN A 192 -5.31 -18.70 12.99
CA GLN A 192 -5.30 -18.83 14.44
C GLN A 192 -4.78 -20.21 14.87
N SER A 193 -5.28 -21.29 14.26
CA SER A 193 -4.81 -22.65 14.56
C SER A 193 -3.31 -22.80 14.33
N LYS A 194 -2.80 -22.30 13.19
CA LYS A 194 -1.38 -22.33 12.88
C LYS A 194 -0.53 -21.50 13.85
N ALA A 195 -1.07 -20.37 14.31
CA ALA A 195 -0.39 -19.54 15.31
C ALA A 195 -0.30 -20.27 16.67
N ASP A 196 -1.38 -20.95 17.08
CA ASP A 196 -1.41 -21.73 18.32
C ASP A 196 -0.44 -22.93 18.25
N GLU A 197 -0.42 -23.66 17.13
CA GLU A 197 0.54 -24.76 16.88
C GLU A 197 2.01 -24.29 16.89
N ALA A 198 2.28 -23.13 16.27
CA ALA A 198 3.61 -22.53 16.29
C ALA A 198 4.02 -22.10 17.70
N SER A 199 3.11 -21.51 18.47
CA SER A 199 3.36 -21.14 19.87
C SER A 199 3.72 -22.36 20.70
N TYR A 200 2.96 -23.45 20.58
CA TYR A 200 3.25 -24.70 21.27
C TYR A 200 4.63 -25.27 20.89
N SER A 201 4.96 -25.25 19.59
CA SER A 201 6.26 -25.75 19.11
C SER A 201 7.44 -24.92 19.63
N ILE A 202 7.26 -23.60 19.74
CA ILE A 202 8.26 -22.69 20.31
C ILE A 202 8.45 -23.00 21.80
N ASP A 203 7.36 -23.15 22.56
CA ASP A 203 7.44 -23.46 24.00
C ASP A 203 8.21 -24.77 24.27
N GLU A 204 7.97 -25.80 23.47
CA GLU A 204 8.71 -27.07 23.57
C GLU A 204 10.19 -26.91 23.19
N ALA A 205 10.50 -26.14 22.15
CA ALA A 205 11.89 -25.85 21.77
C ALA A 205 12.64 -25.04 22.85
N VAL A 206 11.97 -24.09 23.51
CA VAL A 206 12.53 -23.34 24.64
C VAL A 206 12.87 -24.28 25.79
N LYS A 207 11.92 -25.12 26.23
CA LYS A 207 12.15 -26.09 27.32
C LYS A 207 13.31 -27.04 27.02
N SER A 208 13.37 -27.55 25.79
CA SER A 208 14.46 -28.43 25.36
C SER A 208 15.82 -27.72 25.40
N THR A 209 15.86 -26.46 24.97
CA THR A 209 17.09 -25.64 24.99
C THR A 209 17.53 -25.34 26.42
N GLU A 210 16.60 -24.99 27.31
CA GLU A 210 16.88 -24.77 28.73
C GLU A 210 17.42 -26.05 29.39
N SER A 211 16.82 -27.20 29.11
CA SER A 211 17.29 -28.49 29.62
C SER A 211 18.71 -28.82 29.14
N ALA A 212 18.97 -28.66 27.84
CA ALA A 212 20.30 -28.89 27.26
C ALA A 212 21.36 -27.91 27.81
N ARG A 213 20.97 -26.65 28.06
CA ARG A 213 21.82 -25.66 28.72
C ARG A 213 22.19 -26.11 30.13
N ASP A 214 21.21 -26.54 30.91
CA ASP A 214 21.42 -26.91 32.31
C ASP A 214 22.30 -28.18 32.42
N GLU A 215 22.09 -29.17 31.54
CA GLU A 215 22.96 -30.36 31.41
C GLU A 215 24.41 -29.98 31.03
N ALA A 216 24.58 -29.03 30.10
CA ALA A 216 25.90 -28.54 29.73
C ALA A 216 26.60 -27.83 30.89
N ILE A 217 25.87 -27.04 31.69
CA ILE A 217 26.41 -26.38 32.89
C ILE A 217 26.87 -27.43 33.91
N GLU A 218 26.06 -28.46 34.16
CA GLU A 218 26.40 -29.56 35.08
C GLU A 218 27.68 -30.28 34.62
N THR A 219 27.74 -30.68 33.34
CA THR A 219 28.91 -31.34 32.76
C THR A 219 30.18 -30.48 32.85
N MET A 220 30.07 -29.17 32.63
CA MET A 220 31.20 -28.25 32.76
C MET A 220 31.70 -28.13 34.20
N THR A 221 30.82 -28.21 35.19
CA THR A 221 31.23 -28.19 36.61
C THR A 221 31.94 -29.47 37.05
N GLU A 222 31.65 -30.61 36.43
CA GLU A 222 32.33 -31.89 36.73
C GLU A 222 33.75 -31.98 36.13
N LEU A 223 34.00 -31.27 35.01
CA LEU A 223 35.32 -31.15 34.40
C LEU A 223 36.20 -30.09 35.10
N ASP A 224 36.33 -30.17 36.42
CA ASP A 224 37.17 -29.26 37.21
C ASP A 224 38.66 -29.39 36.84
N TYR A 225 39.09 -28.61 35.86
CA TYR A 225 40.48 -28.50 35.41
C TYR A 225 41.47 -28.14 36.54
N SER A 226 40.99 -27.59 37.67
CA SER A 226 41.84 -27.25 38.82
C SER A 226 42.32 -28.47 39.62
N ASN A 227 41.63 -29.61 39.51
CA ASN A 227 42.01 -30.84 40.21
C ASN A 227 42.78 -31.83 39.32
N ARG A 228 42.98 -31.53 38.03
CA ARG A 228 43.78 -32.39 37.14
C ARG A 228 45.26 -32.39 37.56
N ASN A 229 45.90 -33.57 37.59
CA ASN A 229 47.36 -33.65 37.65
C ASN A 229 47.94 -33.47 36.23
N LEU A 230 48.76 -32.43 36.05
CA LEU A 230 49.41 -32.11 34.79
C LEU A 230 50.73 -32.88 34.58
N LEU A 231 51.19 -33.66 35.57
CA LEU A 231 52.45 -34.40 35.48
C LEU A 231 52.22 -35.87 35.12
N PRO A 232 52.65 -36.33 33.93
CA PRO A 232 52.57 -37.73 33.55
C PRO A 232 53.57 -38.60 34.31
N GLY A 233 53.27 -39.89 34.47
CA GLY A 233 54.17 -40.88 35.06
C GLY A 233 54.39 -40.76 36.56
N THR A 234 53.59 -39.94 37.25
CA THR A 234 53.65 -39.82 38.72
C THR A 234 52.89 -40.96 39.39
N SER A 235 53.18 -41.25 40.66
CA SER A 235 52.62 -42.38 41.40
C SER A 235 52.49 -42.08 42.88
N ASP A 236 51.57 -42.74 43.56
CA ASP A 236 51.40 -42.78 45.01
C ASP A 236 52.27 -43.84 45.72
N GLU A 237 53.06 -44.60 44.97
CA GLU A 237 54.06 -45.49 45.53
C GLU A 237 55.35 -44.74 45.88
N TRP A 238 55.96 -45.11 47.02
CA TRP A 238 57.22 -44.52 47.45
C TRP A 238 58.36 -44.95 46.54
N LYS A 239 59.10 -43.98 46.02
CA LYS A 239 60.32 -44.20 45.23
C LYS A 239 61.51 -43.56 45.91
N THR A 240 62.49 -44.38 46.28
CA THR A 240 63.75 -43.91 46.88
C THR A 240 64.58 -43.16 45.84
N GLN A 241 65.19 -42.05 46.29
CA GLN A 241 66.13 -41.23 45.55
C GLN A 241 67.41 -41.13 46.38
N THR A 242 68.56 -41.27 45.73
CA THR A 242 69.88 -41.13 46.37
C THR A 242 70.78 -40.29 45.49
N PHE A 243 71.37 -39.22 46.03
CA PHE A 243 72.30 -38.36 45.29
C PHE A 243 73.31 -37.64 46.17
N THR A 244 74.44 -37.25 45.58
CA THR A 244 75.52 -36.54 46.28
C THR A 244 75.49 -35.02 46.06
N SER A 245 75.12 -34.54 44.86
CA SER A 245 75.11 -33.11 44.47
C SER A 245 74.10 -32.23 45.24
N TRP A 246 74.14 -30.90 45.08
CA TRP A 246 73.16 -29.98 45.67
C TRP A 246 71.71 -30.23 45.25
N THR A 247 71.55 -30.71 44.02
CA THR A 247 70.24 -31.00 43.43
C THR A 247 70.32 -32.23 42.54
N GLU A 248 69.20 -32.94 42.41
CA GLU A 248 69.08 -34.13 41.58
C GLU A 248 67.79 -34.12 40.79
N GLY A 249 67.85 -34.69 39.58
CA GLY A 249 66.71 -34.93 38.72
C GLY A 249 66.03 -33.66 38.19
N TYR A 250 65.32 -33.82 37.09
CA TYR A 250 64.18 -32.99 36.69
C TYR A 250 63.45 -33.65 35.52
N VAL A 251 62.17 -33.34 35.39
CA VAL A 251 61.40 -33.53 34.16
C VAL A 251 61.28 -32.18 33.47
N ARG A 252 61.57 -32.15 32.16
CA ARG A 252 61.46 -30.95 31.32
C ARG A 252 60.14 -31.01 30.56
N LEU A 253 59.28 -30.01 30.76
CA LEU A 253 57.96 -29.93 30.14
C LEU A 253 57.79 -28.54 29.52
N SER A 254 57.32 -28.48 28.27
CA SER A 254 56.94 -27.21 27.67
C SER A 254 55.60 -26.72 28.22
N LEU A 255 55.39 -25.41 28.25
CA LEU A 255 54.10 -24.87 28.68
C LEU A 255 52.95 -25.35 27.78
N ASN A 256 53.20 -25.49 26.48
CA ASN A 256 52.21 -25.94 25.51
C ASN A 256 51.75 -27.38 25.76
N GLU A 257 52.69 -28.30 26.07
CA GLU A 257 52.35 -29.69 26.44
C GLU A 257 51.46 -29.77 27.68
N LEU A 258 51.58 -28.80 28.59
CA LEU A 258 50.79 -28.72 29.82
C LEU A 258 49.49 -27.93 29.67
N GLY A 259 49.25 -27.32 28.50
CA GLY A 259 48.15 -26.39 28.29
C GLY A 259 48.23 -25.12 29.17
N LEU A 260 49.44 -24.77 29.62
CA LEU A 260 49.70 -23.61 30.47
C LEU A 260 50.20 -22.42 29.62
N LYS A 261 50.01 -21.20 30.12
CA LYS A 261 50.53 -19.97 29.51
C LYS A 261 51.16 -19.05 30.56
N VAL A 262 52.01 -18.14 30.09
CA VAL A 262 52.57 -17.06 30.92
C VAL A 262 51.44 -16.35 31.68
N GLY A 263 51.66 -16.11 32.98
CA GLY A 263 50.68 -15.49 33.86
C GLY A 263 49.71 -16.44 34.55
N ASP A 264 49.62 -17.72 34.14
CA ASP A 264 48.82 -18.71 34.88
C ASP A 264 49.41 -18.95 36.28
N THR A 265 48.54 -19.27 37.24
CA THR A 265 48.94 -19.65 38.60
C THR A 265 48.63 -21.12 38.82
N PHE A 266 49.57 -21.83 39.42
CA PHE A 266 49.49 -23.27 39.61
C PHE A 266 50.16 -23.67 40.93
N THR A 267 49.79 -24.86 41.42
CA THR A 267 50.33 -25.43 42.65
C THR A 267 51.04 -26.75 42.36
N TYR A 268 52.25 -26.88 42.90
CA TYR A 268 53.05 -28.10 42.89
C TYR A 268 53.12 -28.68 44.29
N ALA A 269 52.87 -29.98 44.40
CA ALA A 269 52.97 -30.70 45.64
C ALA A 269 53.57 -32.09 45.45
N LEU A 270 54.24 -32.58 46.49
CA LEU A 270 54.73 -33.95 46.61
C LEU A 270 54.82 -34.36 48.08
N ASP A 271 54.74 -35.66 48.34
CA ASP A 271 55.08 -36.21 49.65
C ASP A 271 56.55 -36.61 49.66
N ILE A 272 57.24 -36.29 50.76
CA ILE A 272 58.65 -36.64 50.98
C ILE A 272 58.75 -37.41 52.29
N ASP A 273 59.37 -38.57 52.24
CA ASP A 273 59.82 -39.34 53.40
C ASP A 273 61.32 -39.11 53.57
N ASN A 274 61.67 -38.23 54.50
CA ASN A 274 63.04 -37.89 54.85
C ASN A 274 63.54 -38.63 56.10
N THR A 275 62.94 -39.79 56.43
CA THR A 275 63.34 -40.64 57.57
C THR A 275 64.38 -41.70 57.20
N ILE A 276 64.57 -41.93 55.90
CA ILE A 276 65.32 -43.08 55.35
C ILE A 276 66.83 -43.00 55.61
N ASP A 277 67.37 -41.78 55.60
CA ASP A 277 68.81 -41.57 55.74
C ASP A 277 69.20 -41.27 57.19
N GLU A 278 69.74 -42.29 57.86
CA GLU A 278 70.21 -42.21 59.25
C GLU A 278 71.54 -41.45 59.40
N GLN A 279 72.29 -41.26 58.31
CA GLN A 279 73.64 -40.65 58.34
C GLN A 279 73.60 -39.17 57.98
N ASN A 280 72.74 -38.79 57.05
CA ASN A 280 72.56 -37.42 56.60
C ASN A 280 71.12 -36.96 56.85
N THR A 281 70.93 -36.14 57.89
CA THR A 281 69.62 -35.60 58.29
C THR A 281 69.29 -34.26 57.62
N ASP A 282 69.97 -33.90 56.52
CA ASP A 282 69.69 -32.66 55.79
C ASP A 282 68.22 -32.57 55.38
N ASP A 283 67.71 -31.34 55.43
CA ASP A 283 66.37 -31.08 54.95
C ASP A 283 66.29 -31.22 53.41
N VAL A 284 65.13 -31.67 52.93
CA VAL A 284 64.86 -31.89 51.50
C VAL A 284 63.65 -31.09 51.06
N ARG A 285 63.68 -30.56 49.84
CA ARG A 285 62.55 -29.89 49.20
C ARG A 285 62.54 -30.12 47.69
N GLY A 286 61.36 -29.98 47.08
CA GLY A 286 61.18 -29.90 45.64
C GLY A 286 61.30 -28.48 45.10
N SER A 287 61.45 -28.36 43.78
CA SER A 287 61.47 -27.07 43.10
C SER A 287 60.92 -27.14 41.68
N ILE A 288 60.54 -25.97 41.19
CA ILE A 288 60.11 -25.72 39.82
C ILE A 288 60.99 -24.60 39.30
N THR A 289 61.69 -24.85 38.21
CA THR A 289 62.49 -23.83 37.55
C THR A 289 61.81 -23.39 36.27
N PHE A 290 61.58 -22.09 36.14
CA PHE A 290 61.04 -21.46 34.94
C PHE A 290 62.18 -21.12 34.00
N ARG A 291 62.03 -21.49 32.74
CA ARG A 291 63.10 -21.45 31.74
C ARG A 291 62.60 -20.80 30.45
N ASP A 292 63.48 -20.03 29.82
CA ASP A 292 63.23 -19.41 28.51
C ASP A 292 63.35 -20.46 27.37
N PRO A 293 63.10 -20.08 26.10
CA PRO A 293 63.23 -21.00 24.97
C PRO A 293 64.65 -21.54 24.74
N SER A 294 65.67 -20.85 25.25
CA SER A 294 67.08 -21.26 25.21
C SER A 294 67.47 -22.10 26.43
N ASP A 295 66.51 -22.46 27.29
CA ASP A 295 66.68 -23.20 28.54
C ASP A 295 67.52 -22.47 29.62
N SER A 296 67.61 -21.14 29.51
CA SER A 296 68.17 -20.27 30.54
C SER A 296 67.18 -20.08 31.66
N GLN A 297 67.65 -20.09 32.91
CA GLN A 297 66.78 -19.94 34.08
C GLN A 297 66.27 -18.49 34.18
N ILE A 298 64.95 -18.36 34.24
CA ILE A 298 64.24 -17.10 34.50
C ILE A 298 64.00 -16.94 36.00
N ASP A 299 63.42 -17.98 36.62
CA ASP A 299 63.05 -17.94 38.03
C ASP A 299 62.96 -19.37 38.62
N VAL A 300 62.84 -19.48 39.94
CA VAL A 300 62.69 -20.74 40.67
C VAL A 300 61.71 -20.61 41.83
N ALA A 301 60.77 -21.54 41.90
CA ALA A 301 59.85 -21.71 43.01
C ALA A 301 60.22 -22.96 43.82
N TYR A 302 60.32 -22.82 45.15
CA TYR A 302 60.67 -23.92 46.05
C TYR A 302 59.46 -24.34 46.88
N THR A 303 59.27 -25.64 47.06
CA THR A 303 58.32 -26.17 48.04
C THR A 303 58.76 -25.81 49.46
N SER A 304 57.82 -25.94 50.40
CA SER A 304 58.20 -26.12 51.80
C SER A 304 59.21 -27.25 51.97
N THR A 305 60.03 -27.12 53.00
CA THR A 305 61.13 -28.02 53.31
C THR A 305 60.69 -29.10 54.29
N ILE A 306 61.13 -30.34 54.09
CA ILE A 306 60.89 -31.47 54.99
C ILE A 306 62.20 -31.84 55.69
N SER A 307 62.24 -31.65 57.01
CA SER A 307 63.45 -31.91 57.79
C SER A 307 63.80 -33.40 57.91
N GLY A 308 65.08 -33.69 58.18
CA GLY A 308 65.54 -35.04 58.43
C GLY A 308 64.74 -35.72 59.56
N GLY A 309 64.42 -37.01 59.38
CA GLY A 309 63.61 -37.77 60.33
C GLY A 309 62.11 -37.43 60.27
N LYS A 310 61.63 -36.72 59.25
CA LYS A 310 60.20 -36.39 59.08
C LYS A 310 59.66 -36.89 57.75
N ILE A 311 58.37 -37.17 57.75
CA ILE A 311 57.55 -37.39 56.56
C ILE A 311 56.59 -36.22 56.46
N GLY A 312 56.44 -35.63 55.28
CA GLY A 312 55.51 -34.53 55.10
C GLY A 312 55.22 -34.21 53.65
N ARG A 313 54.18 -33.40 53.46
CA ARG A 313 53.79 -32.89 52.16
C ARG A 313 54.43 -31.53 51.92
N ALA A 314 55.22 -31.46 50.86
CA ALA A 314 55.91 -30.26 50.42
C ALA A 314 55.09 -29.57 49.31
N ILE A 315 54.84 -28.26 49.43
CA ILE A 315 53.92 -27.52 48.55
C ILE A 315 54.53 -26.19 48.14
N VAL A 316 54.33 -25.76 46.88
CA VAL A 316 54.54 -24.39 46.41
C VAL A 316 53.44 -23.97 45.43
N THR A 317 53.02 -22.72 45.53
CA THR A 317 52.15 -22.07 44.54
C THR A 317 52.95 -20.97 43.85
N ALA A 318 52.93 -20.94 42.52
CA ALA A 318 53.69 -19.99 41.73
C ALA A 318 52.89 -19.50 40.52
N LYS A 319 53.18 -18.26 40.09
CA LYS A 319 52.67 -17.68 38.85
C LYS A 319 53.76 -17.78 37.78
N ILE A 320 53.41 -18.23 36.57
CA ILE A 320 54.37 -18.39 35.48
C ILE A 320 54.94 -17.01 35.06
N PRO A 321 56.25 -16.76 35.22
CA PRO A 321 56.87 -15.49 34.85
C PRO A 321 56.86 -15.25 33.34
N GLU A 322 56.95 -13.98 32.95
CA GLU A 322 57.13 -13.57 31.55
C GLU A 322 58.39 -14.19 30.93
N GLY A 323 58.31 -14.53 29.64
CA GLY A 323 59.41 -15.17 28.90
C GLY A 323 59.55 -16.68 29.11
N THR A 324 58.77 -17.28 30.01
CA THR A 324 58.80 -18.73 30.24
C THR A 324 58.21 -19.49 29.06
N SER A 325 58.93 -20.51 28.57
CA SER A 325 58.41 -21.50 27.62
C SER A 325 58.48 -22.93 28.14
N VAL A 326 59.33 -23.17 29.14
CA VAL A 326 59.62 -24.50 29.68
C VAL A 326 59.64 -24.44 31.20
N ILE A 327 59.14 -25.49 31.85
CA ILE A 327 59.34 -25.74 33.26
C ILE A 327 60.21 -26.97 33.46
N ARG A 328 61.13 -26.90 34.43
CA ARG A 328 61.84 -28.06 34.97
C ARG A 328 61.30 -28.33 36.37
N ILE A 329 60.68 -29.48 36.56
CA ILE A 329 59.99 -29.87 37.80
C ILE A 329 60.50 -31.21 38.30
N ALA A 330 60.08 -31.66 39.48
CA ALA A 330 60.60 -32.87 40.12
C ALA A 330 62.13 -32.80 40.34
N LYS A 331 62.62 -31.58 40.59
CA LYS A 331 64.00 -31.30 40.97
C LYS A 331 64.10 -31.19 42.47
N TYR A 332 64.91 -32.04 43.09
CA TYR A 332 65.06 -32.09 44.53
C TYR A 332 66.33 -31.38 44.95
N SER A 333 66.33 -30.76 46.13
CA SER A 333 67.49 -30.04 46.67
C SER A 333 67.69 -30.34 48.15
N LYS A 334 68.95 -30.29 48.58
CA LYS A 334 69.40 -30.44 49.97
C LYS A 334 70.41 -29.35 50.35
N GLN A 335 70.78 -29.31 51.63
CA GLN A 335 71.64 -28.26 52.19
C GLN A 335 73.14 -28.49 52.04
N GLU A 336 73.65 -29.73 52.00
CA GLU A 336 75.08 -30.03 51.79
C GLU A 336 75.31 -30.88 50.54
N GLY A 337 76.02 -30.31 49.55
CA GLY A 337 76.23 -30.93 48.24
C GLY A 337 77.39 -31.92 48.13
N ARG A 338 78.07 -32.27 49.23
CA ARG A 338 79.22 -33.19 49.24
C ARG A 338 78.95 -34.54 49.89
N LYS A 339 77.89 -34.66 50.70
CA LYS A 339 77.51 -35.91 51.35
C LYS A 339 76.43 -36.59 50.54
N GLU A 340 76.43 -37.90 50.43
CA GLU A 340 75.28 -38.62 49.89
C GLU A 340 74.03 -38.33 50.73
N LYS A 341 72.86 -38.31 50.09
CA LYS A 341 71.56 -38.15 50.74
C LYS A 341 70.56 -39.11 50.12
N THR A 342 69.83 -39.82 50.97
CA THR A 342 68.72 -40.70 50.57
C THR A 342 67.39 -40.24 51.17
N PHE A 343 66.30 -40.33 50.40
CA PHE A 343 64.92 -40.09 50.84
C PHE A 343 63.96 -40.75 49.85
N ALA A 344 62.68 -40.86 50.19
CA ALA A 344 61.66 -41.32 49.24
C ALA A 344 60.65 -40.23 48.91
N ILE A 345 60.08 -40.33 47.73
CA ILE A 345 59.05 -39.40 47.22
C ILE A 345 57.87 -40.17 46.67
N ARG A 346 56.70 -39.52 46.71
CA ARG A 346 55.48 -39.98 46.01
C ARG A 346 54.52 -38.81 45.77
N LYS A 347 53.40 -39.10 45.12
CA LYS A 347 52.24 -38.19 44.97
C LYS A 347 52.62 -36.82 44.41
N ILE A 348 53.52 -36.82 43.43
CA ILE A 348 53.96 -35.63 42.73
C ILE A 348 52.78 -35.12 41.86
N LYS A 349 52.29 -33.91 42.13
CA LYS A 349 51.17 -33.30 41.40
C LYS A 349 51.48 -31.86 41.04
N LEU A 350 51.13 -31.49 39.81
CA LEU A 350 51.00 -30.11 39.37
C LEU A 350 49.53 -29.88 39.02
N ASN A 351 48.88 -28.88 39.60
CA ASN A 351 47.48 -28.58 39.31
C ASN A 351 47.27 -27.07 39.13
N TYR A 352 46.30 -26.71 38.30
CA TYR A 352 45.96 -25.30 38.06
C TYR A 352 45.33 -24.67 39.31
N GLY A 353 45.62 -23.39 39.57
CA GLY A 353 45.07 -22.64 40.70
C GLY A 353 46.03 -22.46 41.86
N THR A 354 45.49 -22.04 43.00
CA THR A 354 46.27 -21.61 44.18
C THR A 354 46.30 -22.64 45.31
N GLN A 355 45.49 -23.70 45.21
CA GLN A 355 45.34 -24.72 46.24
C GLN A 355 45.93 -26.06 45.79
N ALA A 356 46.64 -26.73 46.70
CA ALA A 356 47.10 -28.09 46.48
C ALA A 356 45.95 -29.06 46.63
N THR A 357 45.58 -29.74 45.55
CA THR A 357 44.51 -30.75 45.56
C THR A 357 45.07 -32.16 45.89
N PRO A 358 44.24 -33.12 46.34
CA PRO A 358 44.67 -34.51 46.54
C PRO A 358 45.32 -35.10 45.28
N TRP A 359 46.33 -35.96 45.44
CA TRP A 359 47.01 -36.55 44.28
C TRP A 359 46.09 -37.51 43.51
N THR A 360 46.13 -37.40 42.19
CA THR A 360 45.57 -38.35 41.22
C THR A 360 46.61 -38.58 40.11
N PRO A 361 46.61 -39.73 39.41
CA PRO A 361 47.41 -39.88 38.19
C PRO A 361 47.02 -38.81 37.15
N ALA A 362 47.91 -38.51 36.20
CA ALA A 362 47.51 -37.70 35.05
C ALA A 362 46.41 -38.44 34.26
N PRO A 363 45.39 -37.75 33.71
CA PRO A 363 44.34 -38.40 32.91
C PRO A 363 44.91 -39.28 31.79
N GLU A 364 46.00 -38.84 31.17
CA GLU A 364 46.72 -39.60 30.14
C GLU A 364 47.27 -40.94 30.66
N ASP A 365 47.75 -41.00 31.92
CA ASP A 365 48.24 -42.24 32.54
C ASP A 365 47.09 -43.23 32.82
N ILE A 366 45.87 -42.72 33.04
CA ILE A 366 44.67 -43.54 33.27
C ILE A 366 44.20 -44.16 31.95
N VAL A 367 44.13 -43.36 30.88
CA VAL A 367 43.75 -43.82 29.54
C VAL A 367 44.73 -44.87 29.04
N LEU A 368 46.04 -44.61 29.11
CA LEU A 368 47.06 -45.58 28.69
C LEU A 368 46.98 -46.90 29.47
N LYS A 369 46.73 -46.87 30.78
CA LYS A 369 46.50 -48.08 31.57
C LYS A 369 45.27 -48.84 31.09
N SER A 370 44.16 -48.13 30.83
CA SER A 370 42.93 -48.76 30.33
C SER A 370 43.14 -49.44 28.98
N GLU A 371 43.82 -48.77 28.04
CA GLU A 371 44.16 -49.33 26.72
C GLU A 371 45.08 -50.55 26.84
N ILE A 372 46.10 -50.49 27.71
CA ILE A 372 46.97 -51.64 27.98
C ILE A 372 46.16 -52.81 28.55
N GLU A 373 45.28 -52.58 29.52
CA GLU A 373 44.44 -53.66 30.07
C GLU A 373 43.47 -54.24 29.02
N GLN A 374 42.91 -53.42 28.13
CA GLN A 374 42.12 -53.90 26.99
C GLN A 374 42.96 -54.78 26.03
N ILE A 375 44.19 -54.38 25.73
CA ILE A 375 45.12 -55.16 24.91
C ILE A 375 45.49 -56.47 25.59
N LYS A 376 45.79 -56.45 26.90
CA LYS A 376 46.06 -57.67 27.68
C LYS A 376 44.89 -58.64 27.68
N GLN A 377 43.67 -58.12 27.83
CA GLN A 377 42.46 -58.91 27.76
C GLN A 377 42.28 -59.51 26.36
N ALA A 378 42.56 -58.74 25.30
CA ALA A 378 42.51 -59.24 23.92
C ALA A 378 43.53 -60.37 23.69
N ILE A 379 44.76 -60.24 24.18
CA ILE A 379 45.81 -61.29 24.08
C ILE A 379 45.37 -62.57 24.82
N THR A 380 44.83 -62.41 26.03
CA THR A 380 44.31 -63.53 26.83
C THR A 380 43.16 -64.24 26.13
N ASN A 381 42.22 -63.49 25.54
CA ASN A 381 41.08 -64.03 24.79
C ASN A 381 41.52 -64.79 23.52
N LEU A 382 42.69 -64.48 22.97
CA LEU A 382 43.28 -65.17 21.81
C LEU A 382 44.13 -66.39 22.20
N GLY A 383 44.14 -66.78 23.49
CA GLY A 383 44.89 -67.94 24.00
C GLY A 383 46.38 -67.67 24.23
N GLY A 384 46.81 -66.41 24.16
CA GLY A 384 48.15 -65.99 24.59
C GLY A 384 48.22 -65.80 26.11
N SER A 385 49.42 -65.89 26.68
CA SER A 385 49.70 -65.43 28.04
C SER A 385 50.37 -64.06 27.97
N VAL A 386 49.93 -63.13 28.82
CA VAL A 386 50.55 -61.82 29.02
C VAL A 386 51.60 -61.91 30.11
#